data_AF-A0A2E7ZPM0-F1
#
_entry.id   AF-A0A2E7ZPM0-F1
#
_cell.length_a   1.000
_cell.length_b   1.000
_cell.length_c   1.000
_cell.angle_alpha   90.00
_cell.angle_beta   90.00
_cell.angle_gamma   90.00
#
_symmetry.space_group_name_H-M   'P 1'
#
loop_
_entity.id
_entity.type
_entity.pdbx_description
1 polymer ?
#
loop_
_entity_poly.entity_id
_entity_poly.type
_entity_poly.pdbx_seq_one_letter_code
_entity_poly.pdbx_strand_id
1 'polypeptide(L)'
;MTLEEQIAEHAANIESKDVELAAANELLESASVERNEAVAALEAKDEELKASAEKLVSLETEVETMQEGAFEATELNDELEAKIEDLNAKIEGLESAERNVDEEVAEAAAEIAASAGAEPVEAGAVAEGDEEPEAKPELSAAEHYTKVDELMKDGDQEGARAYYLENIRKF
;
A
#
# COMPACT_ATOMS: atom_id res chain seq x y z
N MET A 1 -17.60 86.96 36.12
CA MET A 1 -17.16 85.72 36.78
C MET A 1 -16.12 86.09 37.81
N THR A 2 -16.28 85.67 39.06
CA THR A 2 -15.31 85.92 40.13
C THR A 2 -14.16 84.90 40.05
N LEU A 3 -13.04 85.18 40.73
CA LEU A 3 -11.94 84.20 40.83
C LEU A 3 -12.39 82.90 41.51
N GLU A 4 -13.31 82.97 42.46
CA GLU A 4 -13.86 81.81 43.15
C GLU A 4 -14.67 80.91 42.20
N GLU A 5 -15.48 81.50 41.32
CA GLU A 5 -16.22 80.77 40.28
C GLU A 5 -15.28 80.05 39.31
N GLN A 6 -14.18 80.71 38.89
CA GLN A 6 -13.17 80.09 38.02
C GLN A 6 -12.45 78.92 38.69
N ILE A 7 -12.11 79.04 39.98
CA ILE A 7 -11.47 77.95 40.74
C ILE A 7 -12.41 76.74 40.85
N ALA A 8 -13.70 76.97 41.14
CA ALA A 8 -14.69 75.90 41.24
C ALA A 8 -14.90 75.18 39.89
N GLU A 9 -14.97 75.93 38.78
CA GLU A 9 -15.07 75.37 37.44
C GLU A 9 -13.84 74.53 37.07
N HIS A 10 -12.63 75.02 37.35
CA HIS A 10 -11.42 74.25 37.11
C HIS A 10 -11.34 73.00 37.96
N ALA A 11 -11.75 73.04 39.23
CA ALA A 11 -11.78 71.86 40.10
C ALA A 11 -12.73 70.78 39.56
N ALA A 12 -13.94 71.16 39.15
CA ALA A 12 -14.89 70.23 38.54
C ALA A 12 -14.38 69.62 37.23
N ASN A 13 -13.70 70.42 36.40
CA ASN A 13 -13.08 69.94 35.17
C ASN A 13 -11.92 68.96 35.41
N ILE A 14 -11.14 69.15 36.48
CA ILE A 14 -10.07 68.22 36.88
C ILE A 14 -10.69 66.90 37.33
N GLU A 15 -11.69 66.94 38.21
CA GLU A 15 -12.37 65.74 38.70
C GLU A 15 -13.01 64.93 37.56
N SER A 16 -13.65 65.61 36.60
CA SER A 16 -14.18 64.95 35.40
C SER A 16 -13.09 64.26 34.58
N LYS A 17 -11.93 64.89 34.41
CA LYS A 17 -10.79 64.31 33.67
C LYS A 17 -10.15 63.14 34.40
N ASP A 18 -10.08 63.18 35.73
CA ASP A 18 -9.54 62.08 36.53
C ASP A 18 -10.40 60.82 36.39
N VAL A 19 -11.73 60.98 36.34
CA VAL A 19 -12.67 59.88 36.06
C VAL A 19 -12.48 59.32 34.65
N GLU A 20 -12.36 60.17 33.63
CA GLU A 20 -12.09 59.74 32.25
C GLU A 20 -10.75 59.00 32.13
N LEU A 21 -9.71 59.47 32.81
CA LEU A 21 -8.38 58.88 32.80
C LEU A 21 -8.38 57.51 33.50
N ALA A 22 -9.11 57.36 34.60
CA ALA A 22 -9.30 56.08 35.27
C ALA A 22 -9.98 55.05 34.34
N ALA A 23 -11.06 55.44 33.65
CA ALA A 23 -11.75 54.58 32.70
C ALA A 23 -10.85 54.19 31.51
N ALA A 24 -10.06 55.15 30.98
CA ALA A 24 -9.12 54.87 29.89
C ALA A 24 -8.02 53.88 30.30
N ASN A 25 -7.53 53.96 31.54
CA ASN A 25 -6.53 53.02 32.05
C ASN A 25 -7.08 51.60 32.20
N GLU A 26 -8.33 51.45 32.67
CA GLU A 26 -8.99 50.15 32.77
C GLU A 26 -9.15 49.49 31.39
N LEU A 27 -9.56 50.27 30.38
CA LEU A 27 -9.63 49.79 29.00
C LEU A 27 -8.26 49.40 28.44
N LEU A 28 -7.21 50.16 28.76
CA LEU A 28 -5.85 49.85 28.31
C LEU A 28 -5.33 48.55 28.94
N GLU A 29 -5.62 48.33 30.23
CA GLU A 29 -5.25 47.10 30.92
C GLU A 29 -5.98 45.89 30.30
N SER A 30 -7.30 45.99 30.09
CA SER A 30 -8.09 44.95 29.42
C SER A 30 -7.54 44.63 28.03
N ALA A 31 -7.30 45.66 27.21
CA ALA A 31 -6.77 45.47 25.86
C ALA A 31 -5.35 44.86 25.87
N SER A 32 -4.53 45.19 26.88
CA SER A 32 -3.20 44.58 27.02
C SER A 32 -3.28 43.09 27.38
N VAL A 33 -4.27 42.69 28.19
CA VAL A 33 -4.52 41.27 28.50
C VAL A 33 -4.96 40.53 27.25
N GLU A 34 -5.99 41.01 26.55
CA GLU A 34 -6.48 40.38 25.32
C GLU A 34 -5.39 40.25 24.25
N ARG A 35 -4.54 41.28 24.09
CA ARG A 35 -3.39 41.21 23.17
C ARG A 35 -2.43 40.09 23.56
N ASN A 36 -2.11 39.95 24.85
CA ASN A 36 -1.17 38.93 25.30
C ASN A 36 -1.73 37.52 25.09
N GLU A 37 -3.03 37.33 25.32
CA GLU A 37 -3.72 36.06 25.03
C GLU A 37 -3.71 35.74 23.53
N ALA A 38 -3.97 36.74 22.68
CA ALA A 38 -3.91 36.57 21.23
C ALA A 38 -2.50 36.21 20.74
N VAL A 39 -1.45 36.82 21.31
CA VAL A 39 -0.06 36.48 21.00
C VAL A 39 0.25 35.04 21.39
N ALA A 40 -0.12 34.61 22.60
CA ALA A 40 0.10 33.23 23.04
C ALA A 40 -0.65 32.20 22.16
N ALA A 41 -1.87 32.53 21.72
CA ALA A 41 -2.63 31.68 20.81
C ALA A 41 -1.98 31.58 19.42
N LEU A 42 -1.39 32.67 18.91
CA LEU A 42 -0.65 32.67 17.65
C LEU A 42 0.63 31.83 17.75
N GLU A 43 1.39 31.96 18.84
CA GLU A 43 2.58 31.13 19.08
C GLU A 43 2.25 29.64 19.12
N ALA A 44 1.16 29.26 19.80
CA ALA A 44 0.70 27.87 19.82
C ALA A 44 0.33 27.36 18.41
N LYS A 45 -0.31 28.20 17.59
CA LYS A 45 -0.67 27.85 16.21
C LYS A 45 0.55 27.74 15.30
N ASP A 46 1.57 28.57 15.50
CA ASP A 46 2.81 28.50 14.74
C ASP A 46 3.57 27.18 15.00
N GLU A 47 3.62 26.73 16.26
CA GLU A 47 4.21 25.44 16.60
C GLU A 47 3.40 24.25 16.03
N GLU A 48 2.06 24.31 16.06
CA GLU A 48 1.22 23.31 15.39
C GLU A 48 1.47 23.25 13.88
N LEU A 49 1.62 24.42 13.24
CA LEU A 49 1.88 24.52 11.80
C LEU A 49 3.25 23.95 11.45
N LYS A 50 4.27 24.23 12.27
CA LYS A 50 5.62 23.68 12.11
C LYS A 50 5.63 22.15 12.23
N ALA A 51 4.97 21.60 13.25
CA ALA A 51 4.83 20.15 13.40
C ALA A 51 4.08 19.51 12.22
N SER A 52 3.05 20.18 11.70
CA SER A 52 2.33 19.72 10.51
C SER A 52 3.20 19.76 9.25
N ALA A 53 4.05 20.78 9.10
CA ALA A 53 4.97 20.90 7.96
C ALA A 53 6.03 19.79 7.99
N GLU A 54 6.60 19.50 9.16
CA GLU A 54 7.55 18.38 9.35
C GLU A 54 6.91 17.03 9.00
N LYS A 55 5.65 16.83 9.41
CA LYS A 55 4.89 15.62 9.07
C LYS A 55 4.65 15.48 7.57
N LEU A 56 4.35 16.58 6.86
CA LEU A 56 4.15 16.56 5.41
C LEU A 56 5.43 16.13 4.69
N VAL A 57 6.58 16.69 5.05
CA VAL A 57 7.88 16.31 4.46
C VAL A 57 8.18 14.82 4.68
N SER A 58 7.86 14.30 5.87
CA SER A 58 8.01 12.86 6.15
C SER A 58 7.11 12.00 5.27
N LEU A 59 5.85 12.41 5.08
CA LEU A 59 4.90 11.68 4.23
C LEU A 59 5.27 11.74 2.75
N GLU A 60 5.76 12.88 2.27
CA GLU A 60 6.26 13.03 0.90
C GLU A 60 7.42 12.06 0.64
N THR A 61 8.37 11.95 1.58
CA THR A 61 9.49 11.01 1.48
C THR A 61 9.02 9.54 1.47
N GLU A 62 8.03 9.21 2.29
CA GLU A 62 7.46 7.86 2.35
C GLU A 62 6.76 7.49 1.03
N VAL A 63 6.01 8.44 0.44
CA VAL A 63 5.34 8.26 -0.84
C VAL A 63 6.35 8.05 -1.98
N GLU A 64 7.43 8.84 -2.02
CA GLU A 64 8.50 8.65 -3.01
C GLU A 64 9.13 7.26 -2.89
N THR A 65 9.46 6.83 -1.67
CA THR A 65 10.03 5.49 -1.42
C THR A 65 9.07 4.37 -1.86
N MET A 66 7.77 4.51 -1.57
CA MET A 66 6.76 3.53 -2.01
C MET A 66 6.61 3.49 -3.53
N GLN A 67 6.69 4.64 -4.21
CA GLN A 67 6.61 4.70 -5.67
C GLN A 67 7.82 4.04 -6.33
N GLU A 68 9.02 4.26 -5.81
CA GLU A 68 10.23 3.57 -6.27
C GLU A 68 10.09 2.06 -6.11
N GLY A 69 9.68 1.57 -4.93
CA GLY A 69 9.46 0.14 -4.70
C GLY A 69 8.36 -0.46 -5.60
N ALA A 70 7.30 0.29 -5.90
CA ALA A 70 6.24 -0.15 -6.81
C ALA A 70 6.73 -0.25 -8.27
N PHE A 71 7.60 0.67 -8.69
CA PHE A 71 8.23 0.62 -10.00
C PHE A 71 9.13 -0.62 -10.13
N GLU A 72 10.00 -0.87 -9.13
CA GLU A 72 10.87 -2.06 -9.09
C GLU A 72 10.07 -3.36 -9.13
N ALA A 73 8.95 -3.43 -8.39
CA ALA A 73 8.08 -4.60 -8.40
C ALA A 73 7.41 -4.84 -9.77
N THR A 74 7.06 -3.76 -10.47
CA THR A 74 6.47 -3.85 -11.81
C THR A 74 7.52 -4.35 -12.81
N GLU A 75 8.74 -3.81 -12.78
CA GLU A 75 9.84 -4.26 -13.64
C GLU A 75 10.18 -5.74 -13.41
N LEU A 76 10.22 -6.17 -12.15
CA LEU A 76 10.44 -7.57 -11.82
C LEU A 76 9.30 -8.47 -12.33
N ASN A 77 8.05 -8.01 -12.26
CA ASN A 77 6.91 -8.76 -12.77
C ASN A 77 7.00 -8.94 -14.29
N ASP A 78 7.30 -7.87 -15.03
CA ASP A 78 7.50 -7.91 -16.48
C ASP A 78 8.64 -8.88 -16.86
N GLU A 79 9.75 -8.89 -16.10
CA GLU A 79 10.86 -9.83 -16.32
C GLU A 79 10.43 -11.29 -16.08
N LEU A 80 9.62 -11.54 -15.06
CA LEU A 80 9.11 -12.88 -14.75
C LEU A 80 8.10 -13.36 -15.80
N GLU A 81 7.19 -12.50 -16.24
CA GLU A 81 6.25 -12.81 -17.33
C GLU A 81 6.99 -13.20 -18.61
N ALA A 82 8.03 -12.44 -18.99
CA ALA A 82 8.86 -12.77 -20.14
C ALA A 82 9.60 -14.12 -20.01
N LYS A 83 10.09 -14.45 -18.80
CA LYS A 83 10.72 -15.76 -18.54
C LYS A 83 9.71 -16.90 -18.61
N ILE A 84 8.49 -16.71 -18.12
CA ILE A 84 7.42 -17.70 -18.21
C ILE A 84 7.07 -17.96 -19.67
N GLU A 85 6.96 -16.91 -20.48
CA GLU A 85 6.70 -17.04 -21.92
C GLU A 85 7.81 -17.85 -22.64
N ASP A 86 9.09 -17.55 -22.37
CA ASP A 86 10.22 -18.29 -22.93
C ASP A 86 10.22 -19.77 -22.52
N LEU A 87 9.93 -20.05 -21.25
CA LEU A 87 9.84 -21.41 -20.73
C LEU A 87 8.68 -22.19 -21.37
N ASN A 88 7.51 -21.56 -21.54
CA ASN A 88 6.37 -22.18 -22.20
C ASN A 88 6.68 -22.51 -23.67
N ALA A 89 7.28 -21.58 -24.41
CA ALA A 89 7.70 -21.84 -25.78
C ALA A 89 8.69 -23.01 -25.89
N LYS A 90 9.60 -23.13 -24.90
CA LYS A 90 10.55 -24.25 -24.83
C LYS A 90 9.87 -25.58 -24.51
N ILE A 91 8.88 -25.57 -23.62
CA ILE A 91 8.07 -26.77 -23.31
C ILE A 91 7.34 -27.23 -24.56
N GLU A 92 6.63 -26.34 -25.26
CA GLU A 92 5.93 -26.67 -26.52
C GLU A 92 6.88 -27.26 -27.57
N GLY A 93 8.10 -26.72 -27.67
CA GLY A 93 9.15 -27.25 -28.54
C GLY A 93 9.61 -28.65 -28.16
N LEU A 94 9.77 -28.92 -26.86
CA LEU A 94 10.14 -30.24 -26.34
C LEU A 94 9.03 -31.27 -26.53
N GLU A 95 7.78 -30.92 -26.23
CA GLU A 95 6.62 -31.79 -26.46
C GLU A 95 6.48 -32.14 -27.95
N SER A 96 6.76 -31.19 -28.84
CA SER A 96 6.74 -31.44 -30.28
C SER A 96 7.85 -32.41 -30.71
N ALA A 97 9.03 -32.28 -30.11
CA ALA A 97 10.14 -33.21 -30.37
C ALA A 97 9.85 -34.62 -29.83
N GLU A 98 9.23 -34.73 -28.65
CA GLU A 98 8.81 -35.99 -28.05
C GLU A 98 7.80 -36.73 -28.95
N ARG A 99 6.75 -36.04 -29.41
CA ARG A 99 5.78 -36.63 -30.35
C ARG A 99 6.43 -37.18 -31.62
N ASN A 100 7.40 -36.45 -32.20
CA ASN A 100 8.11 -36.93 -33.38
C ASN A 100 8.94 -38.20 -33.08
N VAL A 101 9.60 -38.25 -31.92
CA VAL A 101 10.37 -39.42 -31.50
C VAL A 101 9.44 -40.62 -31.27
N ASP A 102 8.29 -40.42 -30.64
CA ASP A 102 7.31 -41.48 -30.42
C ASP A 102 6.75 -42.04 -31.73
N GLU A 103 6.48 -41.18 -32.72
CA GLU A 103 6.08 -41.60 -34.07
C GLU A 103 7.18 -42.44 -34.75
N GLU A 104 8.44 -41.98 -34.72
CA GLU A 104 9.58 -42.72 -35.28
C GLU A 104 9.76 -44.09 -34.60
N VAL A 105 9.59 -44.16 -33.28
CA VAL A 105 9.66 -45.42 -32.51
C VAL A 105 8.53 -46.36 -32.91
N ALA A 106 7.30 -45.85 -33.05
CA ALA A 106 6.15 -46.65 -33.46
C ALA A 106 6.32 -47.20 -34.89
N GLU A 107 6.82 -46.38 -35.82
CA GLU A 107 7.12 -46.80 -37.18
C GLU A 107 8.21 -47.89 -37.20
N ALA A 108 9.31 -47.68 -36.50
CA ALA A 108 10.39 -48.66 -36.39
C ALA A 108 9.91 -49.99 -35.77
N ALA A 109 9.04 -49.94 -34.74
CA ALA A 109 8.47 -51.13 -34.13
C ALA A 109 7.56 -51.91 -35.12
N ALA A 110 6.77 -51.20 -35.92
CA ALA A 110 5.93 -51.79 -36.96
C ALA A 110 6.76 -52.46 -38.07
N GLU A 111 7.86 -51.83 -38.52
CA GLU A 111 8.78 -52.41 -39.50
C GLU A 111 9.46 -53.68 -38.96
N ILE A 112 9.90 -53.67 -37.70
CA ILE A 112 10.48 -54.84 -37.04
C ILE A 112 9.46 -55.98 -37.01
N ALA A 113 8.22 -55.72 -36.58
CA ALA A 113 7.16 -56.73 -36.53
C ALA A 113 6.85 -57.33 -37.92
N ALA A 114 6.77 -56.49 -38.95
CA ALA A 114 6.57 -56.92 -40.34
C ALA A 114 7.72 -57.80 -40.86
N SER A 115 8.96 -57.49 -40.47
CA SER A 115 10.14 -58.29 -40.87
C SER A 115 10.27 -59.62 -40.11
N ALA A 116 9.71 -59.72 -38.90
CA ALA A 116 9.78 -60.90 -38.04
C ALA A 116 8.70 -61.95 -38.33
N GLY A 117 7.71 -61.64 -39.18
CA GLY A 117 6.60 -62.56 -39.50
C GLY A 117 5.68 -62.88 -38.32
N ALA A 118 5.65 -62.01 -37.30
CA ALA A 118 4.78 -62.13 -36.15
C ALA A 118 3.49 -61.31 -36.36
N GLU A 119 2.33 -61.89 -36.05
CA GLU A 119 1.07 -61.15 -35.98
C GLU A 119 1.18 -59.97 -35.00
N PRO A 120 0.49 -58.83 -35.27
CA PRO A 120 0.60 -57.64 -34.43
C PRO A 120 0.11 -57.97 -33.02
N VAL A 121 1.01 -57.86 -32.05
CA VAL A 121 0.63 -57.88 -30.64
C VAL A 121 -0.14 -56.58 -30.42
N GLU A 122 -1.45 -56.68 -30.16
CA GLU A 122 -2.22 -55.56 -29.63
C GLU A 122 -1.41 -54.99 -28.46
N ALA A 123 -1.03 -53.71 -28.58
CA ALA A 123 -0.47 -52.96 -27.48
C ALA A 123 -1.52 -53.03 -26.36
N GLY A 124 -1.29 -53.93 -25.41
CA GLY A 124 -2.11 -54.04 -24.22
C GLY A 124 -2.15 -52.65 -23.61
N ALA A 125 -3.37 -52.11 -23.52
CA ALA A 125 -3.65 -50.89 -22.80
C ALA A 125 -2.88 -50.95 -21.48
N VAL A 126 -1.83 -50.15 -21.38
CA VAL A 126 -1.20 -49.87 -20.11
C VAL A 126 -2.32 -49.23 -19.33
N ALA A 127 -2.86 -49.96 -18.36
CA ALA A 127 -3.71 -49.37 -17.35
C ALA A 127 -2.81 -48.38 -16.62
N GLU A 128 -2.82 -47.14 -17.10
CA GLU A 128 -2.51 -45.97 -16.31
C GLU A 128 -3.47 -46.05 -15.12
N GLY A 129 -2.95 -46.57 -14.01
CA GLY A 129 -3.52 -46.27 -12.72
C GLY A 129 -3.31 -44.80 -12.50
N ASP A 130 -4.24 -44.00 -13.03
CA ASP A 130 -4.52 -42.65 -12.55
C ASP A 130 -5.01 -42.80 -11.11
N GLU A 131 -4.08 -43.00 -10.17
CA GLU A 131 -4.27 -42.42 -8.85
C GLU A 131 -4.09 -40.91 -9.04
N GLU A 132 -5.18 -40.29 -9.52
CA GLU A 132 -5.42 -38.85 -9.45
C GLU A 132 -5.11 -38.44 -8.00
N PRO A 133 -4.03 -37.70 -7.72
CA PRO A 133 -3.73 -37.31 -6.36
C PRO A 133 -4.91 -36.48 -5.89
N GLU A 134 -5.59 -36.92 -4.81
CA GLU A 134 -6.73 -36.21 -4.23
C GLU A 134 -6.43 -34.71 -4.22
N ALA A 135 -7.07 -33.98 -5.13
CA ALA A 135 -6.93 -32.55 -5.24
C ALA A 135 -7.47 -31.96 -3.95
N LYS A 136 -6.56 -31.62 -3.03
CA LYS A 136 -6.88 -30.70 -1.94
C LYS A 136 -7.51 -29.49 -2.62
N PRO A 137 -8.68 -29.01 -2.18
CA PRO A 137 -9.39 -27.94 -2.87
C PRO A 137 -8.42 -26.76 -3.02
N GLU A 138 -7.94 -26.55 -4.25
CA GLU A 138 -7.13 -25.40 -4.59
C GLU A 138 -8.08 -24.21 -4.53
N LEU A 139 -7.88 -23.37 -3.52
CA LEU A 139 -8.51 -22.06 -3.49
C LEU A 139 -8.10 -21.37 -4.79
N SER A 140 -9.08 -20.89 -5.54
CA SER A 140 -8.81 -20.06 -6.71
C SER A 140 -7.96 -18.86 -6.29
N ALA A 141 -7.20 -18.28 -7.24
CA ALA A 141 -6.41 -17.08 -6.98
C ALA A 141 -7.23 -15.98 -6.29
N ALA A 142 -8.51 -15.83 -6.65
CA ALA A 142 -9.46 -14.91 -6.04
C ALA A 142 -9.74 -15.19 -4.55
N GLU A 143 -9.82 -16.47 -4.17
CA GLU A 143 -10.04 -16.87 -2.78
C GLU A 143 -8.76 -16.71 -1.93
N HIS A 144 -7.57 -16.89 -2.53
CA HIS A 144 -6.30 -16.59 -1.88
C HIS A 144 -6.17 -15.09 -1.56
N TYR A 145 -6.48 -14.20 -2.52
CA TYR A 145 -6.48 -12.76 -2.28
C TYR A 145 -7.47 -12.35 -1.20
N THR A 146 -8.68 -12.93 -1.22
CA THR A 146 -9.70 -12.67 -0.19
C THR A 146 -9.21 -13.05 1.20
N LYS A 147 -8.50 -14.18 1.34
CA LYS A 147 -8.02 -14.64 2.64
C LYS A 147 -6.86 -13.79 3.19
N VAL A 148 -5.96 -13.34 2.33
CA VAL A 148 -4.89 -12.41 2.71
C VAL A 148 -5.49 -11.07 3.17
N ASP A 149 -6.53 -10.60 2.49
CA ASP A 149 -7.19 -9.33 2.80
C ASP A 149 -7.97 -9.38 4.14
N GLU A 150 -8.53 -10.55 4.49
CA GLU A 150 -9.10 -10.80 5.83
C GLU A 150 -8.02 -10.76 6.93
N LEU A 151 -6.90 -11.46 6.74
CA LEU A 151 -5.81 -11.51 7.72
C LEU A 151 -5.18 -10.13 7.95
N MET A 152 -5.07 -9.33 6.89
CA MET A 152 -4.60 -7.94 6.96
C MET A 152 -5.59 -7.02 7.70
N LYS A 153 -6.90 -7.22 7.54
CA LYS A 153 -7.95 -6.47 8.26
C LYS A 153 -7.97 -6.77 9.75
N ASP A 154 -7.62 -7.98 10.14
CA ASP A 154 -7.51 -8.39 11.55
C ASP A 154 -6.20 -7.94 12.21
N GLY A 155 -5.32 -7.25 11.47
CA GLY A 155 -4.04 -6.74 11.97
C GLY A 155 -2.96 -7.82 12.10
N ASP A 156 -3.21 -9.04 11.61
CA ASP A 156 -2.28 -10.16 11.63
C ASP A 156 -1.40 -10.18 10.36
N GLN A 157 -0.47 -9.22 10.30
CA GLN A 157 0.46 -9.09 9.18
C GLN A 157 1.41 -10.28 9.05
N GLU A 158 1.75 -10.92 10.18
CA GLU A 158 2.67 -12.06 10.20
C GLU A 158 1.98 -13.34 9.69
N GLY A 159 0.71 -13.54 10.06
CA GLY A 159 -0.15 -14.60 9.52
C GLY A 159 -0.43 -14.43 8.03
N ALA A 160 -0.72 -13.21 7.56
CA ALA A 160 -0.90 -12.91 6.14
C ALA A 160 0.37 -13.24 5.32
N ARG A 161 1.54 -12.85 5.83
CA ARG A 161 2.83 -13.12 5.19
C ARG A 161 3.15 -14.61 5.15
N ALA A 162 2.93 -15.33 6.24
CA ALA A 162 3.16 -16.78 6.30
C ALA A 162 2.24 -17.53 5.31
N TYR A 163 0.96 -17.14 5.26
CA TYR A 163 -0.02 -17.72 4.33
C TYR A 163 0.34 -17.46 2.86
N TYR A 164 0.80 -16.26 2.53
CA TYR A 164 1.23 -15.92 1.16
C TYR A 164 2.46 -16.72 0.73
N LEU A 165 3.46 -16.85 1.61
CA LEU A 165 4.68 -17.61 1.34
C LEU A 165 4.44 -19.12 1.21
N GLU A 166 3.48 -19.68 1.95
CA GLU A 166 3.14 -21.10 1.86
C GLU A 166 2.42 -21.46 0.56
N ASN A 167 1.69 -20.51 -0.03
CA ASN A 167 0.85 -20.77 -1.21
C ASN A 167 1.43 -20.23 -2.53
N ILE A 168 2.49 -19.42 -2.51
CA ILE A 168 3.21 -18.98 -3.74
C ILE A 168 3.82 -20.16 -4.53
N ARG A 169 4.11 -21.29 -3.89
CA ARG A 169 4.66 -22.48 -4.59
C ARG A 169 3.63 -23.27 -5.40
N LYS A 170 2.34 -22.88 -5.35
CA LYS A 170 1.23 -23.59 -6.00
C LYS A 170 0.69 -22.86 -7.24
N PHE A 171 1.28 -21.71 -7.58
CA PHE A 171 1.09 -21.00 -8.85
C PHE A 171 2.40 -21.07 -9.65
#